data_AF-A0A1Q9NHH0-F1
#
_entry.id   AF-A0A1Q9NHH0-F1
#
_cell.length_a   1.000
_cell.length_b   1.000
_cell.length_c   1.000
_cell.angle_alpha   90.00
_cell.angle_beta   90.00
_cell.angle_gamma   90.00
#
_symmetry.space_group_name_H-M   'P 1'
#
loop_
_entity.id
_entity.type
_entity.pdbx_description
1 polymer ?
#
loop_
_entity_poly.entity_id
_entity_poly.type
_entity_poly.pdbx_seq_one_letter_code
_entity_poly.pdbx_strand_id
1 'polypeptide(L)'
;MSTKQSILGVWLIERGSGRNLVARCYSEAVKLDMDLIAPFLSATHTFIDKASNETLKTVDTETNRYVWEANDHLLFVMVVSKAARLGHMRFMLEYALNEFMNREVPTNSDIASVLKNWLGSPTKFKHFGNFVDELVTQYEVTDESLVAGKSMDCLEVYSHIFRGIMRVKGGKHKKKAIVERMKGLTEPLMERYPFLTQVPIDVAGIEVLDIDVNNVAYQQLRDSLEELLRLLGKAVREIATPKSYRDMLFDHVMPYVKHDIQRLQTYAILDDVIRYLF
;
A
#
# COMPACT_ATOMS: atom_id res chain seq x y z
N MET A 1 -2.56 -13.83 -5.66
CA MET A 1 -3.20 -13.13 -4.52
C MET A 1 -2.12 -12.85 -3.50
N SER A 2 -1.82 -11.58 -3.25
CA SER A 2 -0.84 -11.13 -2.26
C SER A 2 -1.25 -11.66 -0.88
N THR A 3 -0.36 -12.38 -0.21
CA THR A 3 -0.53 -12.88 1.16
C THR A 3 -0.34 -11.80 2.23
N LYS A 4 -0.14 -10.53 1.84
CA LYS A 4 0.07 -9.42 2.78
C LYS A 4 -1.25 -8.73 3.13
N GLN A 5 -1.95 -9.28 4.11
CA GLN A 5 -3.05 -8.57 4.77
C GLN A 5 -2.50 -7.48 5.68
N SER A 6 -3.09 -6.29 5.63
CA SER A 6 -2.77 -5.21 6.56
C SER A 6 -3.41 -5.44 7.93
N ILE A 7 -4.61 -6.01 7.97
CA ILE A 7 -5.36 -6.33 9.18
C ILE A 7 -5.25 -7.84 9.44
N LEU A 8 -4.65 -8.20 10.57
CA LEU A 8 -4.33 -9.58 10.92
C LEU A 8 -5.41 -10.22 11.81
N GLY A 9 -6.06 -9.40 12.64
CA GLY A 9 -7.17 -9.81 13.49
C GLY A 9 -7.82 -8.65 14.22
N VAL A 10 -9.03 -8.89 14.73
CA VAL A 10 -9.91 -7.89 15.34
C VAL A 10 -10.67 -8.52 16.53
N TRP A 11 -10.74 -7.80 17.66
CA TRP A 11 -11.39 -8.24 18.91
C TRP A 11 -12.22 -7.12 19.55
N LEU A 12 -13.53 -7.34 19.69
CA LEU A 12 -14.39 -6.52 20.54
C LEU A 12 -14.52 -7.20 21.91
N ILE A 13 -14.05 -6.51 22.96
CA ILE A 13 -13.87 -7.05 24.31
C ILE A 13 -14.73 -6.25 25.30
N GLU A 14 -15.44 -6.94 26.19
CA GLU A 14 -16.04 -6.31 27.37
C GLU A 14 -14.94 -5.96 28.38
N ARG A 15 -14.79 -4.67 28.71
CA ARG A 15 -13.71 -4.19 29.61
C ARG A 15 -13.81 -4.74 31.02
N GLY A 16 -15.03 -4.85 31.56
CA GLY A 16 -15.26 -5.26 32.95
C GLY A 16 -14.92 -6.73 33.21
N SER A 17 -15.12 -7.60 32.23
CA SER A 17 -14.95 -9.05 32.37
C SER A 17 -13.78 -9.63 31.56
N GLY A 18 -13.28 -8.89 30.57
CA GLY A 18 -12.31 -9.36 29.58
C GLY A 18 -12.90 -10.33 28.55
N ARG A 19 -14.23 -10.53 28.51
CA ARG A 19 -14.88 -11.47 27.58
C ARG A 19 -14.85 -10.93 26.16
N ASN A 20 -14.54 -11.83 25.22
CA ASN A 20 -14.68 -11.55 23.79
C ASN A 20 -16.16 -11.56 23.38
N LEU A 21 -16.63 -10.42 22.86
CA LEU A 21 -17.95 -10.31 22.22
C LEU A 21 -17.87 -10.74 20.76
N VAL A 22 -16.81 -10.31 20.07
CA VAL A 22 -16.48 -10.69 18.69
C VAL A 22 -14.98 -10.87 18.59
N ALA A 23 -14.55 -11.98 17.98
CA ALA A 23 -13.17 -12.21 17.58
C ALA A 23 -13.16 -12.64 16.10
N ARG A 24 -12.26 -12.04 15.32
CA ARG A 24 -12.01 -12.36 13.92
C ARG A 24 -10.51 -12.42 13.68
N CYS A 25 -10.05 -13.49 13.07
CA CYS A 25 -8.65 -13.68 12.73
C CYS A 25 -8.56 -13.91 11.23
N TYR A 26 -7.75 -13.10 10.58
CA TYR A 26 -7.58 -13.11 9.13
C TYR A 26 -6.25 -13.74 8.74
N SER A 27 -5.27 -13.76 9.66
CA SER A 27 -3.93 -14.28 9.45
C SER A 27 -3.51 -15.31 10.50
N GLU A 28 -2.86 -16.39 10.04
CA GLU A 28 -2.28 -17.44 10.89
C GLU A 28 -1.26 -16.89 11.90
N ALA A 29 -0.65 -15.73 11.62
CA ALA A 29 0.32 -15.07 12.51
C ALA A 29 -0.26 -14.64 13.86
N VAL A 30 -1.59 -14.52 13.97
CA VAL A 30 -2.28 -14.09 15.19
C VAL A 30 -3.31 -15.15 15.65
N LYS A 31 -3.21 -16.36 15.11
CA LYS A 31 -4.13 -17.46 15.41
C LYS A 31 -3.82 -18.15 16.75
N LEU A 32 -2.63 -17.92 17.31
CA LEU A 32 -2.21 -18.47 18.60
C LEU A 32 -2.99 -17.81 19.76
N ASP A 33 -4.01 -18.55 20.20
CA ASP A 33 -4.96 -18.34 21.30
C ASP A 33 -5.71 -17.00 21.34
N MET A 34 -6.78 -16.94 20.53
CA MET A 34 -7.80 -15.89 20.59
C MET A 34 -8.38 -15.67 22.01
N ASP A 35 -8.33 -16.70 22.86
CA ASP A 35 -8.81 -16.67 24.25
C ASP A 35 -7.78 -16.09 25.25
N LEU A 36 -6.48 -16.12 24.92
CA LEU A 36 -5.41 -15.53 25.74
C LEU A 36 -5.12 -14.07 25.37
N ILE A 37 -5.31 -13.73 24.10
CA ILE A 37 -5.04 -12.39 23.57
C ILE A 37 -5.97 -11.34 24.19
N ALA A 38 -7.25 -11.65 24.37
CA ALA A 38 -8.20 -10.65 24.88
C ALA A 38 -7.98 -10.27 26.37
N PRO A 39 -7.77 -11.21 27.29
CA PRO A 39 -7.35 -10.90 28.67
C PRO A 39 -6.03 -10.13 28.72
N PHE A 40 -5.06 -10.49 27.88
CA PHE A 40 -3.78 -9.78 27.77
C PHE A 40 -3.98 -8.33 27.32
N LEU A 41 -4.72 -8.11 26.23
CA LEU A 41 -5.00 -6.77 25.70
C LEU A 41 -5.79 -5.90 26.68
N SER A 42 -6.78 -6.48 27.37
CA SER A 42 -7.54 -5.77 28.41
C SER A 42 -6.66 -5.39 29.60
N ALA A 43 -5.78 -6.29 30.04
CA ALA A 43 -4.82 -6.02 31.11
C ALA A 43 -3.78 -4.97 30.71
N THR A 44 -3.23 -5.05 29.50
CA THR A 44 -2.29 -4.07 28.95
C THR A 44 -2.93 -2.70 28.83
N HIS A 45 -4.17 -2.61 28.33
CA HIS A 45 -4.91 -1.35 28.26
C HIS A 45 -5.13 -0.75 29.66
N THR A 46 -5.58 -1.57 30.63
CA THR A 46 -5.81 -1.11 32.01
C THR A 46 -4.52 -0.63 32.66
N PHE A 47 -3.40 -1.29 32.38
CA PHE A 47 -2.09 -0.85 32.86
C PHE A 47 -1.71 0.49 32.24
N ILE A 48 -1.84 0.65 30.92
CA ILE A 48 -1.49 1.87 30.20
C ILE A 48 -2.36 3.05 30.67
N ASP A 49 -3.68 2.88 30.76
CA ASP A 49 -4.60 3.91 31.26
C ASP A 49 -4.24 4.40 32.67
N LYS A 50 -3.74 3.50 33.53
CA LYS A 50 -3.35 3.83 34.90
C LYS A 50 -1.93 4.39 35.01
N ALA A 51 -1.06 4.09 34.05
CA ALA A 51 0.36 4.43 34.08
C ALA A 51 0.69 5.69 33.26
N SER A 52 -0.06 6.02 32.22
CA SER A 52 0.16 7.22 31.40
C SER A 52 -1.00 8.21 31.49
N ASN A 53 -0.69 9.49 31.73
CA ASN A 53 -1.63 10.61 31.59
C ASN A 53 -2.02 10.92 30.14
N GLU A 54 -1.57 10.10 29.17
CA GLU A 54 -1.92 10.19 27.76
C GLU A 54 -2.80 9.00 27.36
N THR A 55 -3.80 9.25 26.51
CA THR A 55 -4.58 8.20 25.83
C THR A 55 -3.72 7.55 24.76
N LEU A 56 -2.83 6.65 25.16
CA LEU A 56 -2.14 5.78 24.23
C LEU A 56 -3.21 4.94 23.51
N LYS A 57 -3.26 5.02 22.17
CA LYS A 57 -4.22 4.27 21.34
C LYS A 57 -3.54 3.21 20.46
N THR A 58 -2.22 3.08 20.59
CA THR A 58 -1.39 2.24 19.72
C THR A 58 -0.17 1.70 20.46
N VAL A 59 0.06 0.39 20.38
CA VAL A 59 1.28 -0.28 20.88
C VAL A 59 1.98 -0.96 19.71
N ASP A 60 3.27 -0.70 19.60
CA ASP A 60 4.14 -1.32 18.62
C ASP A 60 4.89 -2.50 19.25
N THR A 61 4.76 -3.69 18.68
CA THR A 61 5.66 -4.82 18.98
C THR A 61 6.76 -4.92 17.94
N GLU A 62 7.63 -5.92 18.00
CA GLU A 62 8.66 -6.13 16.98
C GLU A 62 8.04 -6.37 15.60
N THR A 63 6.99 -7.19 15.53
CA THR A 63 6.43 -7.68 14.27
C THR A 63 5.13 -6.99 13.87
N ASN A 64 4.31 -6.58 14.83
CA ASN A 64 2.95 -6.12 14.61
C ASN A 64 2.69 -4.80 15.32
N ARG A 65 1.54 -4.20 15.02
CA ARG A 65 1.02 -3.04 15.72
C ARG A 65 -0.38 -3.34 16.22
N TYR A 66 -0.64 -2.97 17.47
CA TYR A 66 -1.94 -3.04 18.10
C TYR A 66 -2.53 -1.64 18.07
N VAL A 67 -3.74 -1.51 17.56
CA VAL A 67 -4.51 -0.26 17.51
C VAL A 67 -5.82 -0.52 18.22
N TRP A 68 -6.28 0.42 19.05
CA TRP A 68 -7.56 0.23 19.73
C TRP A 68 -8.37 1.52 19.84
N GLU A 69 -9.67 1.33 20.00
CA GLU A 69 -10.63 2.35 20.41
C GLU A 69 -11.45 1.79 21.56
N ALA A 70 -11.80 2.62 22.55
CA ALA A 70 -12.49 2.16 23.74
C ALA A 70 -13.54 3.16 24.21
N ASN A 71 -14.59 2.63 24.84
CA ASN A 71 -15.52 3.41 25.65
C ASN A 71 -15.54 2.86 27.09
N ASP A 72 -16.49 3.27 27.91
CA ASP A 72 -16.57 2.86 29.32
C ASP A 72 -16.74 1.34 29.53
N HIS A 73 -17.31 0.63 28.53
CA HIS A 73 -17.69 -0.78 28.66
C HIS A 73 -16.98 -1.70 27.66
N LEU A 74 -16.53 -1.16 26.54
CA LEU A 74 -16.01 -1.91 25.40
C LEU A 74 -14.60 -1.45 25.04
N LEU A 75 -13.77 -2.42 24.69
CA LEU A 75 -12.44 -2.22 24.12
C LEU A 75 -12.43 -2.91 22.76
N PHE A 76 -12.22 -2.15 21.69
CA PHE A 76 -12.13 -2.68 20.34
C PHE A 76 -10.68 -2.63 19.88
N VAL A 77 -10.06 -3.79 19.66
CA VAL A 77 -8.65 -3.91 19.28
C VAL A 77 -8.52 -4.49 17.88
N MET A 78 -7.58 -3.94 17.11
CA MET A 78 -7.15 -4.44 15.82
C MET A 78 -5.64 -4.69 15.86
N VAL A 79 -5.23 -5.87 15.40
CA VAL A 79 -3.83 -6.21 15.18
C VAL A 79 -3.53 -6.03 13.70
N VAL A 80 -2.56 -5.19 13.41
CA VAL A 80 -2.21 -4.77 12.05
C VAL A 80 -0.74 -4.94 11.77
N SER A 81 -0.40 -5.05 10.49
CA SER A 81 0.98 -5.03 10.02
C SER A 81 1.61 -3.65 10.26
N LYS A 82 2.93 -3.58 10.35
CA LYS A 82 3.67 -2.31 10.49
C LYS A 82 3.46 -1.33 9.34
N ALA A 83 3.07 -1.83 8.17
CA ALA A 83 2.81 -1.04 6.98
C ALA A 83 1.40 -0.41 6.95
N ALA A 84 0.51 -0.82 7.85
CA ALA A 84 -0.88 -0.34 7.87
C ALA A 84 -0.97 1.16 8.22
N ARG A 85 -1.89 1.86 7.56
CA ARG A 85 -2.12 3.30 7.76
C ARG A 85 -2.92 3.54 9.02
N LEU A 86 -2.24 3.99 10.08
CA LEU A 86 -2.83 4.17 11.41
C LEU A 86 -4.09 5.02 11.46
N GLY A 87 -4.14 6.12 10.69
CA GLY A 87 -5.33 6.98 10.63
C GLY A 87 -6.58 6.23 10.16
N HIS A 88 -6.43 5.37 9.14
CA HIS A 88 -7.53 4.55 8.63
C HIS A 88 -7.94 3.48 9.65
N MET A 89 -6.98 2.83 10.31
CA MET A 89 -7.28 1.81 11.33
C MET A 89 -8.07 2.39 12.50
N ARG A 90 -7.70 3.58 12.97
CA ARG A 90 -8.43 4.29 14.03
C ARG A 90 -9.84 4.67 13.59
N PHE A 91 -9.98 5.23 12.39
CA PHE A 91 -11.29 5.56 11.83
C PHE A 91 -12.19 4.33 11.70
N MET A 92 -11.65 3.20 11.22
CA MET A 92 -12.39 1.94 11.11
C MET A 92 -12.85 1.43 12.47
N LEU A 93 -11.99 1.46 13.49
CA LEU A 93 -12.33 1.04 14.85
C LEU A 93 -13.41 1.94 15.46
N GLU A 94 -13.27 3.26 15.33
CA GLU A 94 -14.26 4.23 15.81
C GLU A 94 -15.61 4.06 15.11
N TYR A 95 -15.60 3.97 13.77
CA TYR A 95 -16.80 3.77 12.97
C TYR A 95 -17.52 2.46 13.36
N ALA A 96 -16.78 1.35 13.46
CA ALA A 96 -17.36 0.08 13.79
C ALA A 96 -17.81 0.00 15.26
N LEU A 97 -17.12 0.65 16.21
CA LEU A 97 -17.58 0.74 17.59
C LEU A 97 -18.89 1.54 17.69
N ASN A 98 -18.99 2.65 16.97
CA ASN A 98 -20.24 3.43 16.88
C ASN A 98 -21.37 2.61 16.24
N GLU A 99 -21.08 1.85 15.20
CA GLU A 99 -22.08 0.98 14.55
C GLU A 99 -22.57 -0.14 15.48
N PHE A 100 -21.67 -0.72 16.29
CA PHE A 100 -22.04 -1.67 17.33
C PHE A 100 -23.02 -1.04 18.32
N MET A 101 -22.69 0.15 18.84
CA MET A 101 -23.53 0.86 19.79
C MET A 101 -24.90 1.22 19.17
N ASN A 102 -24.96 1.52 17.88
CA ASN A 102 -26.21 1.90 17.21
C ASN A 102 -27.10 0.71 16.87
N ARG A 103 -26.53 -0.45 16.53
CA ARG A 103 -27.28 -1.61 16.01
C ARG A 103 -27.51 -2.71 17.03
N GLU A 104 -26.55 -2.95 17.90
CA GLU A 104 -26.59 -4.08 18.84
C GLU A 104 -27.10 -3.68 20.24
N VAL A 105 -27.10 -2.37 20.56
CA VAL A 105 -27.71 -1.84 21.79
C VAL A 105 -29.12 -1.34 21.50
N PRO A 106 -30.16 -1.94 22.11
CA PRO A 106 -31.54 -1.48 21.92
C PRO A 106 -31.73 -0.04 22.39
N THR A 107 -32.56 0.74 21.69
CA THR A 107 -32.82 2.17 21.98
C THR A 107 -33.31 2.45 23.40
N ASN A 108 -33.91 1.46 24.07
CA ASN A 108 -34.45 1.57 25.43
C ASN A 108 -33.56 0.88 26.49
N SER A 109 -32.30 0.57 26.15
CA SER A 109 -31.34 -0.08 27.02
C SER A 109 -29.98 0.59 26.90
N ASP A 110 -29.11 0.38 27.88
CA ASP A 110 -27.69 0.70 27.77
C ASP A 110 -26.87 -0.57 27.50
N ILE A 111 -25.62 -0.37 27.08
CA ILE A 111 -24.68 -1.46 26.83
C ILE A 111 -24.40 -2.27 28.11
N ALA A 112 -24.34 -1.61 29.27
CA ALA A 112 -24.11 -2.28 30.54
C ALA A 112 -25.18 -3.34 30.85
N SER A 113 -26.46 -3.02 30.63
CA SER A 113 -27.57 -3.95 30.81
C SER A 113 -27.56 -5.07 29.77
N VAL A 114 -27.22 -4.76 28.51
CA VAL A 114 -27.07 -5.76 27.45
C VAL A 114 -26.01 -6.79 27.83
N LEU A 115 -24.84 -6.34 28.28
CA LEU A 115 -23.72 -7.19 28.67
C LEU A 115 -24.03 -8.02 29.92
N LYS A 116 -24.67 -7.41 30.94
CA LYS A 116 -25.07 -8.11 32.17
C LYS A 116 -26.06 -9.25 31.90
N ASN A 117 -26.97 -9.06 30.95
CA ASN A 117 -27.99 -10.05 30.58
C ASN A 117 -27.47 -11.07 29.55
N TRP A 118 -26.28 -10.86 28.99
CA TRP A 118 -25.71 -11.76 27.99
C TRP A 118 -24.98 -12.92 28.67
N LEU A 119 -25.48 -14.14 28.45
CA LEU A 119 -24.93 -15.38 29.01
C LEU A 119 -23.79 -15.98 28.17
N GLY A 120 -23.14 -15.20 27.31
CA GLY A 120 -22.02 -15.66 26.49
C GLY A 120 -22.42 -16.44 25.22
N SER A 121 -23.64 -16.25 24.71
CA SER A 121 -24.06 -16.90 23.46
C SER A 121 -23.20 -16.41 22.28
N PRO A 122 -22.46 -17.30 21.60
CA PRO A 122 -21.50 -16.93 20.54
C PRO A 122 -22.18 -16.39 19.28
N THR A 123 -23.49 -16.59 19.12
CA THR A 123 -24.25 -16.12 17.96
C THR A 123 -24.86 -14.74 18.16
N LYS A 124 -24.88 -14.20 19.38
CA LYS A 124 -25.58 -12.95 19.71
C LYS A 124 -25.12 -11.77 18.85
N PHE A 125 -23.81 -11.64 18.64
CA PHE A 125 -23.18 -10.55 17.88
C PHE A 125 -22.67 -11.01 16.50
N LYS A 126 -23.25 -12.08 15.94
CA LYS A 126 -22.80 -12.63 14.65
C LYS A 126 -22.96 -11.61 13.52
N HIS A 127 -24.03 -10.82 13.52
CA HIS A 127 -24.27 -9.79 12.51
C HIS A 127 -23.19 -8.71 12.53
N PHE A 128 -22.86 -8.17 13.70
CA PHE A 128 -21.73 -7.27 13.84
C PHE A 128 -20.42 -7.90 13.39
N GLY A 129 -20.15 -9.16 13.74
CA GLY A 129 -18.95 -9.86 13.26
C GLY A 129 -18.86 -9.93 11.74
N ASN A 130 -19.97 -10.21 11.04
CA ASN A 130 -20.00 -10.20 9.58
C ASN A 130 -19.77 -8.79 9.00
N PHE A 131 -20.34 -7.77 9.63
CA PHE A 131 -20.09 -6.38 9.25
C PHE A 131 -18.60 -6.00 9.37
N VAL A 132 -17.93 -6.47 10.43
CA VAL A 132 -16.47 -6.29 10.58
C VAL A 132 -15.70 -7.02 9.48
N ASP A 133 -16.09 -8.25 9.12
CA ASP A 133 -15.49 -9.00 8.02
C ASP A 133 -15.61 -8.25 6.67
N GLU A 134 -16.79 -7.67 6.41
CA GLU A 134 -17.05 -6.84 5.22
C GLU A 134 -16.18 -5.56 5.22
N LEU A 135 -16.12 -4.86 6.35
CA LEU A 135 -15.33 -3.64 6.51
C LEU A 135 -13.83 -3.89 6.26
N VAL A 136 -13.29 -4.98 6.82
CA VAL A 136 -11.90 -5.39 6.61
C VAL A 136 -11.66 -5.74 5.15
N THR A 137 -12.55 -6.53 4.54
CA THR A 137 -12.43 -6.90 3.12
C THR A 137 -12.42 -5.67 2.21
N GLN A 138 -13.32 -4.71 2.46
CA GLN A 138 -13.36 -3.46 1.69
C GLN A 138 -12.06 -2.66 1.82
N TYR A 139 -11.49 -2.58 3.03
CA TYR A 139 -10.21 -1.90 3.24
C TYR A 139 -9.08 -2.55 2.44
N GLU A 140 -8.90 -3.86 2.56
CA GLU A 140 -7.80 -4.57 1.89
C GLU A 140 -7.92 -4.44 0.36
N VAL A 141 -9.12 -4.63 -0.20
CA VAL A 141 -9.37 -4.48 -1.64
C VAL A 141 -9.12 -3.04 -2.11
N THR A 142 -9.52 -2.04 -1.33
CA THR A 142 -9.33 -0.64 -1.68
C THR A 142 -7.86 -0.25 -1.64
N ASP A 143 -7.10 -0.71 -0.64
CA ASP A 143 -5.66 -0.41 -0.55
C ASP A 143 -4.88 -1.08 -1.69
N GLU A 144 -5.17 -2.34 -2.00
CA GLU A 144 -4.60 -3.02 -3.19
C GLU A 144 -4.91 -2.25 -4.48
N SER A 145 -6.16 -1.82 -4.66
CA SER A 145 -6.59 -1.04 -5.82
C SER A 145 -5.88 0.31 -5.92
N LEU A 146 -5.68 1.00 -4.79
CA LEU A 146 -4.94 2.27 -4.74
C LEU A 146 -3.48 2.08 -5.11
N VAL A 147 -2.83 1.01 -4.63
CA VAL A 147 -1.44 0.71 -4.97
C VAL A 147 -1.31 0.35 -6.44
N ALA A 148 -2.20 -0.48 -6.98
CA ALA A 148 -2.24 -0.81 -8.40
C ALA A 148 -2.44 0.43 -9.28
N GLY A 149 -3.34 1.33 -8.88
CA GLY A 149 -3.57 2.61 -9.55
C GLY A 149 -2.32 3.49 -9.59
N LYS A 150 -1.62 3.63 -8.45
CA LYS A 150 -0.34 4.36 -8.39
C LYS A 150 0.74 3.73 -9.27
N SER A 151 0.83 2.39 -9.27
CA SER A 151 1.78 1.66 -10.11
C SER A 151 1.49 1.89 -11.60
N MET A 152 0.22 1.80 -12.02
CA MET A 152 -0.18 2.05 -13.41
C MET A 152 0.08 3.49 -13.85
N ASP A 153 -0.23 4.47 -13.01
CA ASP A 153 0.11 5.86 -13.25
C ASP A 153 1.63 6.04 -13.47
N CYS A 154 2.44 5.43 -12.62
CA CYS A 154 3.89 5.50 -12.71
C CYS A 154 4.38 4.88 -14.04
N LEU A 155 3.86 3.71 -14.42
CA LEU A 155 4.15 3.06 -15.69
C LEU A 155 3.82 3.94 -16.90
N GLU A 156 2.67 4.61 -16.88
CA GLU A 156 2.23 5.49 -17.96
C GLU A 156 3.18 6.68 -18.14
N VAL A 157 3.53 7.37 -17.05
CA VAL A 157 4.45 8.51 -17.09
C VAL A 157 5.81 8.09 -17.65
N TYR A 158 6.35 6.97 -17.17
CA TYR A 158 7.62 6.44 -17.68
C TYR A 158 7.55 6.02 -19.14
N SER A 159 6.47 5.34 -19.57
CA SER A 159 6.26 4.95 -20.96
C SER A 159 6.28 6.17 -21.90
N HIS A 160 5.64 7.27 -21.51
CA HIS A 160 5.68 8.51 -22.28
C HIS A 160 7.08 9.12 -22.36
N ILE A 161 7.82 9.13 -21.24
CA ILE A 161 9.19 9.63 -21.22
C ILE A 161 10.10 8.76 -22.12
N PHE A 162 10.01 7.43 -22.02
CA PHE A 162 10.80 6.51 -22.85
C PHE A 162 10.52 6.69 -24.34
N ARG A 163 9.23 6.78 -24.71
CA ARG A 163 8.81 7.05 -26.10
C ARG A 163 9.29 8.43 -26.56
N GLY A 164 9.23 9.44 -25.70
CA GLY A 164 9.78 10.77 -25.97
C GLY A 164 11.29 10.74 -26.25
N ILE A 165 12.05 10.00 -25.45
CA ILE A 165 13.49 9.83 -25.63
C ILE A 165 13.82 9.12 -26.95
N MET A 166 13.04 8.11 -27.32
CA MET A 166 13.23 7.36 -28.57
C MET A 166 12.77 8.09 -29.84
N ARG A 167 12.22 9.31 -29.70
CA ARG A 167 12.02 10.25 -30.82
C ARG A 167 13.29 11.00 -31.22
N VAL A 168 14.44 10.69 -30.63
CA VAL A 168 15.74 11.25 -31.04
C VAL A 168 15.94 11.19 -32.56
N LYS A 169 16.34 12.33 -33.14
CA LYS A 169 16.54 12.47 -34.59
C LYS A 169 17.67 11.56 -35.05
N GLY A 170 17.33 10.60 -35.89
CA GLY A 170 18.28 9.65 -36.45
C GLY A 170 17.57 8.62 -37.31
N GLY A 171 18.23 8.18 -38.38
CA GLY A 171 17.73 7.09 -39.20
C GLY A 171 17.59 5.80 -38.39
N LYS A 172 16.87 4.81 -38.96
CA LYS A 172 16.58 3.51 -38.33
C LYS A 172 17.82 2.82 -37.74
N HIS A 173 18.99 3.00 -38.35
CA HIS A 173 20.25 2.43 -37.88
C HIS A 173 20.68 2.95 -36.50
N LYS A 174 20.56 4.26 -36.25
CA LYS A 174 20.89 4.87 -34.93
C LYS A 174 19.95 4.36 -33.84
N LYS A 175 18.65 4.29 -34.14
CA LYS A 175 17.66 3.76 -33.18
C LYS A 175 17.93 2.30 -32.82
N LYS A 176 18.29 1.47 -33.81
CA LYS A 176 18.71 0.08 -33.56
C LYS A 176 19.97 0.02 -32.68
N ALA A 177 20.96 0.88 -32.91
CA ALA A 177 22.15 0.92 -32.07
C ALA A 177 21.82 1.28 -30.62
N ILE A 178 20.88 2.21 -30.39
CA ILE A 178 20.39 2.55 -29.04
C ILE A 178 19.72 1.34 -28.38
N VAL A 179 18.86 0.63 -29.11
CA VAL A 179 18.17 -0.57 -28.60
C VAL A 179 19.17 -1.65 -28.20
N GLU A 180 20.15 -1.97 -29.06
CA GLU A 180 21.15 -2.99 -28.75
C GLU A 180 22.04 -2.57 -27.57
N ARG A 181 22.39 -1.28 -27.49
CA ARG A 181 23.11 -0.74 -26.33
C ARG A 181 22.28 -0.86 -25.05
N MET A 182 20.99 -0.58 -25.12
CA MET A 182 20.07 -0.70 -23.99
C MET A 182 19.98 -2.14 -23.50
N LYS A 183 19.77 -3.11 -24.39
CA LYS A 183 19.71 -4.53 -24.02
C LYS A 183 20.94 -4.97 -23.23
N GLY A 184 22.15 -4.60 -23.69
CA GLY A 184 23.39 -4.93 -22.99
C GLY A 184 23.55 -4.20 -21.64
N LEU A 185 23.00 -3.00 -21.50
CA LEU A 185 23.01 -2.28 -20.21
C LEU A 185 21.96 -2.80 -19.22
N THR A 186 20.85 -3.35 -19.71
CA THR A 186 19.75 -3.85 -18.88
C THR A 186 19.94 -5.29 -18.42
N GLU A 187 20.87 -6.05 -18.99
CA GLU A 187 21.10 -7.45 -18.63
C GLU A 187 21.39 -7.64 -17.12
N PRO A 188 22.29 -6.87 -16.46
CA PRO A 188 22.48 -6.97 -15.01
C PRO A 188 21.26 -6.53 -14.19
N LEU A 189 20.42 -5.67 -14.77
CA LEU A 189 19.21 -5.18 -14.12
C LEU A 189 18.12 -6.26 -14.06
N MET A 190 18.07 -7.14 -15.06
CA MET A 190 17.12 -8.26 -15.12
C MET A 190 17.40 -9.31 -14.03
N GLU A 191 18.66 -9.50 -13.63
CA GLU A 191 19.00 -10.37 -12.49
C GLU A 191 18.42 -9.83 -11.17
N ARG A 192 18.46 -8.50 -10.99
CA ARG A 192 17.93 -7.82 -9.80
C ARG A 192 16.40 -7.70 -9.84
N TYR A 193 15.82 -7.51 -11.03
CA TYR A 193 14.39 -7.32 -11.25
C TYR A 193 13.89 -8.27 -12.36
N PRO A 194 13.56 -9.53 -12.03
CA PRO A 194 13.21 -10.55 -13.02
C PRO A 194 11.99 -10.23 -13.89
N PHE A 195 11.07 -9.39 -13.40
CA PHE A 195 9.89 -8.97 -14.17
C PHE A 195 10.27 -8.13 -15.41
N LEU A 196 11.47 -7.55 -15.46
CA LEU A 196 11.94 -6.80 -16.62
C LEU A 196 12.31 -7.68 -17.82
N THR A 197 12.55 -8.98 -17.63
CA THR A 197 12.91 -9.90 -18.72
C THR A 197 11.83 -9.98 -19.79
N GLN A 198 10.56 -9.74 -19.41
CA GLN A 198 9.42 -9.78 -20.32
C GLN A 198 9.13 -8.43 -20.98
N VAL A 199 9.80 -7.36 -20.56
CA VAL A 199 9.58 -5.99 -21.04
C VAL A 199 10.24 -5.80 -22.41
N PRO A 200 9.47 -5.55 -23.48
CA PRO A 200 10.03 -5.33 -24.81
C PRO A 200 10.85 -4.03 -24.87
N ILE A 201 12.02 -4.09 -25.48
CA ILE A 201 12.85 -2.92 -25.83
C ILE A 201 13.04 -2.90 -27.35
N ASP A 202 12.45 -1.91 -28.00
CA ASP A 202 12.47 -1.75 -29.45
C ASP A 202 12.70 -0.30 -29.90
N VAL A 203 12.54 -0.05 -31.21
CA VAL A 203 12.79 1.28 -31.78
C VAL A 203 11.72 2.33 -31.42
N ALA A 204 10.58 1.91 -30.88
CA ALA A 204 9.54 2.77 -30.35
C ALA A 204 9.80 3.10 -28.87
N GLY A 205 10.41 2.17 -28.12
CA GLY A 205 11.01 2.42 -26.82
C GLY A 205 10.96 1.21 -25.90
N ILE A 206 10.71 1.46 -24.62
CA ILE A 206 10.61 0.43 -23.58
C ILE A 206 9.12 0.31 -23.24
N GLU A 207 8.52 -0.84 -23.52
CA GLU A 207 7.09 -1.06 -23.31
C GLU A 207 6.83 -1.61 -21.89
N VAL A 208 6.74 -0.69 -20.94
CA VAL A 208 6.57 -1.01 -19.51
C VAL A 208 5.11 -1.19 -19.08
N LEU A 209 4.14 -0.84 -19.93
CA LEU A 209 2.71 -0.93 -19.57
C LEU A 209 2.23 -2.38 -19.36
N ASP A 210 2.94 -3.36 -19.92
CA ASP A 210 2.63 -4.79 -19.80
C ASP A 210 3.11 -5.41 -18.47
N ILE A 211 3.78 -4.63 -17.61
CA ILE A 211 4.22 -5.12 -16.29
C ILE A 211 2.99 -5.35 -15.39
N ASP A 212 2.86 -6.57 -14.86
CA ASP A 212 1.80 -6.90 -13.91
C ASP A 212 2.04 -6.25 -12.54
N VAL A 213 1.38 -5.10 -12.33
CA VAL A 213 1.48 -4.29 -11.12
C VAL A 213 1.00 -5.00 -9.85
N ASN A 214 0.20 -6.07 -9.96
CA ASN A 214 -0.30 -6.81 -8.80
C ASN A 214 0.76 -7.74 -8.21
N ASN A 215 1.76 -8.10 -9.00
CA ASN A 215 2.82 -9.04 -8.64
C ASN A 215 4.16 -8.36 -8.34
N VAL A 216 4.23 -7.03 -8.47
CA VAL A 216 5.46 -6.25 -8.25
C VAL A 216 5.22 -5.21 -7.16
N ALA A 217 6.10 -5.17 -6.14
CA ALA A 217 6.03 -4.14 -5.12
C ALA A 217 6.29 -2.76 -5.73
N TYR A 218 5.46 -1.76 -5.40
CA TYR A 218 5.55 -0.40 -5.96
C TYR A 218 6.98 0.19 -5.89
N GLN A 219 7.70 -0.03 -4.78
CA GLN A 219 9.08 0.45 -4.64
C GLN A 219 10.03 -0.21 -5.66
N GLN A 220 9.96 -1.53 -5.82
CA GLN A 220 10.78 -2.25 -6.80
C GLN A 220 10.46 -1.81 -8.23
N LEU A 221 9.17 -1.60 -8.52
CA LEU A 221 8.72 -1.04 -9.79
C LEU A 221 9.36 0.34 -10.01
N ARG A 222 9.20 1.26 -9.05
CA ARG A 222 9.71 2.63 -9.12
C ARG A 222 11.23 2.70 -9.32
N ASP A 223 11.98 1.91 -8.55
CA ASP A 223 13.43 1.82 -8.62
C ASP A 223 13.88 1.26 -9.98
N SER A 224 13.17 0.25 -10.49
CA SER A 224 13.48 -0.35 -11.80
C SER A 224 13.24 0.62 -12.95
N LEU A 225 12.17 1.42 -12.90
CA LEU A 225 11.83 2.41 -13.92
C LEU A 225 12.81 3.60 -13.92
N GLU A 226 13.21 4.08 -12.73
CA GLU A 226 14.25 5.10 -12.59
C GLU A 226 15.56 4.64 -13.26
N GLU A 227 15.95 3.40 -12.99
CA GLU A 227 17.17 2.84 -13.53
C GLU A 227 17.10 2.65 -15.05
N LEU A 228 15.95 2.20 -15.57
CA LEU A 228 15.71 2.14 -17.02
C LEU A 228 15.80 3.53 -17.68
N LEU A 229 15.28 4.57 -17.03
CA LEU A 229 15.41 5.96 -17.50
C LEU A 229 16.86 6.41 -17.54
N ARG A 230 17.61 6.16 -16.47
CA ARG A 230 19.04 6.47 -16.39
C ARG A 230 19.83 5.78 -17.50
N LEU A 231 19.59 4.48 -17.72
CA LEU A 231 20.26 3.71 -18.75
C LEU A 231 19.87 4.19 -20.16
N LEU A 232 18.61 4.52 -20.39
CA LEU A 232 18.14 5.05 -21.67
C LEU A 232 18.76 6.41 -21.99
N GLY A 233 18.77 7.32 -21.01
CA GLY A 233 19.47 8.60 -21.13
C GLY A 233 20.94 8.42 -21.51
N LYS A 234 21.64 7.50 -20.82
CA LYS A 234 23.04 7.15 -21.11
C LYS A 234 23.23 6.60 -22.53
N ALA A 235 22.45 5.60 -22.93
CA ALA A 235 22.57 4.97 -24.24
C ALA A 235 22.36 5.97 -25.39
N VAL A 236 21.39 6.88 -25.24
CA VAL A 236 21.15 7.92 -26.26
C VAL A 236 22.28 8.95 -26.27
N ARG A 237 22.80 9.39 -25.12
CA ARG A 237 23.95 10.33 -25.06
C ARG A 237 25.21 9.75 -25.71
N GLU A 238 25.44 8.44 -25.59
CA GLU A 238 26.61 7.76 -26.19
C GLU A 238 26.52 7.68 -27.73
N ILE A 239 25.31 7.68 -28.31
CA ILE A 239 25.09 7.39 -29.75
C ILE A 239 24.62 8.61 -30.54
N ALA A 240 23.80 9.46 -29.93
CA ALA A 240 23.27 10.66 -30.56
C ALA A 240 24.28 11.81 -30.47
N THR A 241 24.20 12.75 -31.40
CA THR A 241 24.99 13.98 -31.28
C THR A 241 24.43 14.84 -30.13
N PRO A 242 25.26 15.67 -29.46
CA PRO A 242 24.78 16.55 -28.39
C PRO A 242 23.60 17.43 -28.81
N LYS A 243 23.61 17.92 -30.05
CA LYS A 243 22.49 18.68 -30.63
C LYS A 243 21.22 17.82 -30.74
N SER A 244 21.33 16.62 -31.32
CA SER A 244 20.16 15.75 -31.49
C SER A 244 19.59 15.27 -30.16
N TYR A 245 20.44 15.06 -29.15
CA TYR A 245 20.01 14.72 -27.80
C TYR A 245 19.25 15.89 -27.16
N ARG A 246 19.81 17.10 -27.25
CA ARG A 246 19.17 18.31 -26.75
C ARG A 246 17.83 18.58 -27.42
N ASP A 247 17.79 18.54 -28.76
CA ASP A 247 16.56 18.74 -29.53
C ASP A 247 15.49 17.74 -29.09
N MET A 248 15.84 16.46 -28.92
CA MET A 248 14.90 15.45 -28.43
C MET A 248 14.32 15.80 -27.05
N LEU A 249 15.16 16.26 -26.11
CA LEU A 249 14.68 16.61 -24.78
C LEU A 249 13.70 17.78 -24.82
N PHE A 250 14.04 18.85 -25.53
CA PHE A 250 13.21 20.06 -25.58
C PHE A 250 11.98 19.91 -26.48
N ASP A 251 12.06 19.14 -27.56
CA ASP A 251 10.97 18.98 -28.53
C ASP A 251 9.99 17.86 -28.14
N HIS A 252 10.42 16.87 -27.36
CA HIS A 252 9.62 15.65 -27.12
C HIS A 252 9.44 15.27 -25.65
N VAL A 253 10.45 15.46 -24.79
CA VAL A 253 10.36 15.08 -23.37
C VAL A 253 9.81 16.22 -22.51
N MET A 254 10.39 17.41 -22.61
CA MET A 254 9.99 18.59 -21.84
C MET A 254 8.52 19.01 -22.02
N PRO A 255 7.92 18.96 -23.24
CA PRO A 255 6.52 19.29 -23.39
C PRO A 255 5.61 18.36 -22.57
N TYR A 256 5.94 17.07 -22.52
CA TYR A 256 5.23 16.09 -21.70
C TYR A 256 5.44 16.34 -20.20
N VAL A 257 6.69 16.52 -19.78
CA VAL A 257 7.05 16.83 -18.38
C VAL A 257 6.33 18.08 -17.87
N LYS A 258 6.19 19.11 -18.72
CA LYS A 258 5.46 20.34 -18.38
C LYS A 258 3.96 20.10 -18.27
N HIS A 259 3.38 19.30 -19.16
CA HIS A 259 1.95 18.98 -19.15
C HIS A 259 1.57 18.17 -17.90
N ASP A 260 2.36 17.15 -17.55
CA ASP A 260 2.07 16.21 -16.48
C ASP A 260 2.84 16.49 -15.17
N ILE A 261 3.33 17.73 -14.99
CA ILE A 261 4.25 18.09 -13.90
C ILE A 261 3.74 17.67 -12.50
N GLN A 262 2.43 17.75 -12.25
CA GLN A 262 1.83 17.35 -10.98
C GLN A 262 1.95 15.84 -10.72
N ARG A 263 1.74 14.99 -11.74
CA ARG A 263 1.91 13.54 -11.63
C ARG A 263 3.39 13.22 -11.42
N LEU A 264 4.28 13.86 -12.17
CA LEU A 264 5.73 13.67 -12.01
C LEU A 264 6.21 14.07 -10.61
N GLN A 265 5.70 15.15 -10.03
CA GLN A 265 6.03 15.54 -8.65
C GLN A 265 5.46 14.56 -7.62
N THR A 266 4.20 14.14 -7.79
CA THR A 266 3.53 13.19 -6.89
C THR A 266 4.31 11.88 -6.76
N TYR A 267 4.91 11.41 -7.84
CA TYR A 267 5.66 10.15 -7.90
C TYR A 267 7.18 10.33 -7.84
N ALA A 268 7.65 11.55 -7.53
CA ALA A 268 9.06 11.94 -7.49
C ALA A 268 9.85 11.65 -8.79
N ILE A 269 9.17 11.56 -9.94
CA ILE A 269 9.76 11.29 -11.26
C ILE A 269 10.43 12.54 -11.83
N LEU A 270 9.96 13.73 -11.42
CA LEU A 270 10.56 14.99 -11.86
C LEU A 270 12.05 15.08 -11.52
N ASP A 271 12.43 14.63 -10.32
CA ASP A 271 13.83 14.63 -9.88
C ASP A 271 14.69 13.69 -10.72
N ASP A 272 14.16 12.53 -11.11
CA ASP A 272 14.87 11.56 -11.96
C ASP A 272 15.07 12.12 -13.37
N VAL A 273 14.04 12.75 -13.94
CA VAL A 273 14.13 13.44 -15.23
C VAL A 273 15.22 14.50 -15.19
N ILE A 274 15.26 15.33 -14.15
CA ILE A 274 16.29 16.36 -14.00
C ILE A 274 17.67 15.73 -13.82
N ARG A 275 17.81 14.75 -12.92
CA ARG A 275 19.08 14.11 -12.57
C ARG A 275 19.72 13.36 -13.74
N TYR A 276 18.92 12.67 -14.54
CA TYR A 276 19.44 11.75 -15.56
C TYR A 276 19.36 12.28 -16.98
N LEU A 277 18.44 13.21 -17.27
CA LEU A 277 18.29 13.73 -18.63
C LEU A 277 18.97 15.08 -18.84
N PHE A 278 19.15 15.90 -17.81
CA PHE A 278 19.88 17.17 -17.87
C PHE A 278 21.31 17.04 -17.32
#